data_AF-A0A953FLP4-F1
#
_entry.id   AF-A0A953FLP4-F1
#
_cell.length_a   1.000
_cell.length_b   1.000
_cell.length_c   1.000
_cell.angle_alpha   90.00
_cell.angle_beta   90.00
_cell.angle_gamma   90.00
#
_symmetry.space_group_name_H-M   'P 1'
#
loop_
_entity.id
_entity.type
_entity.pdbx_description
1 polymer ?
#
loop_
_entity_poly.entity_id
_entity_poly.type
_entity_poly.pdbx_seq_one_letter_code
_entity_poly.pdbx_strand_id
1 'polypeptide(L)'
;MKRIELNAVRPPQDPDSPIIAEHWYTVILGNHHHVHFRSERHALAFAAEAERVINDQLFICNLLLSEAFAAYRMAWPLYAHNKPGGASNDLRKADAKAKAHVMLAWESMDKAITHTGGPNGTFFAWRFVLTCAEEVRALALDLAQLYRNKTWGIERARMDVLVQRANGVRDTLQHVGADAPNAVKVVHSPYA
;
A
#
# COMPACT_ATOMS: atom_id res chain seq x y z
N MET A 1 -5.87 8.25 -15.13
CA MET A 1 -5.84 7.81 -13.73
C MET A 1 -5.37 8.99 -12.89
N LYS A 2 -6.07 9.33 -11.81
CA LYS A 2 -5.61 10.39 -10.89
C LYS A 2 -4.31 9.93 -10.21
N ARG A 3 -3.43 10.87 -9.85
CA ARG A 3 -2.12 10.60 -9.25
C ARG A 3 -2.09 11.07 -7.80
N ILE A 4 -1.21 10.45 -7.01
CA ILE A 4 -0.84 10.91 -5.68
C ILE A 4 0.22 12.00 -5.88
N GLU A 5 -0.01 13.17 -5.31
CA GLU A 5 0.95 14.29 -5.27
C GLU A 5 1.51 14.41 -3.85
N LEU A 6 2.84 14.48 -3.71
CA LEU A 6 3.51 14.52 -2.43
C LEU A 6 4.13 15.89 -2.15
N ASN A 7 3.52 16.65 -1.25
CA ASN A 7 4.15 17.85 -0.68
C ASN A 7 5.11 17.47 0.47
N ALA A 8 6.10 16.63 0.16
CA ALA A 8 6.93 15.97 1.16
C ALA A 8 8.19 16.76 1.59
N VAL A 9 8.59 17.77 0.82
CA VAL A 9 9.80 18.55 1.09
C VAL A 9 9.53 19.68 2.08
N ARG A 10 10.33 19.76 3.14
CA ARG A 10 10.35 20.87 4.09
C ARG A 10 11.68 21.62 3.99
N PRO A 11 11.64 22.96 3.89
CA PRO A 11 12.86 23.77 3.95
C PRO A 11 13.48 23.71 5.35
N PRO A 12 14.76 24.11 5.50
CA PRO A 12 15.38 24.32 6.80
C PRO A 12 14.56 25.30 7.65
N GLN A 13 14.45 25.03 8.96
CA GLN A 13 13.67 25.87 9.89
C GLN A 13 14.36 27.21 10.16
N ASP A 14 15.69 27.18 10.29
CA ASP A 14 16.52 28.36 10.49
C ASP A 14 17.86 28.17 9.75
N PRO A 15 18.03 28.80 8.57
CA PRO A 15 19.27 28.70 7.78
C PRO A 15 20.50 29.31 8.47
N ASP A 16 20.30 30.22 9.43
CA ASP A 16 21.40 30.96 10.09
C ASP A 16 21.75 30.36 11.46
N SER A 17 21.05 29.30 11.88
CA SER A 17 21.31 28.63 13.15
C SER A 17 22.73 28.06 13.25
N PRO A 18 23.39 28.07 14.42
CA PRO A 18 24.66 27.36 14.58
C PRO A 18 24.50 25.83 14.57
N ILE A 19 23.27 25.30 14.60
CA ILE A 19 22.97 23.86 14.66
C ILE A 19 22.89 23.31 13.23
N ILE A 20 23.88 22.51 12.82
CA ILE A 20 24.01 21.95 11.45
C ILE A 20 22.73 21.22 10.97
N ALA A 21 22.02 20.55 11.88
CA ALA A 21 20.79 19.82 11.54
C ALA A 21 19.64 20.73 11.10
N GLU A 22 19.65 22.00 11.51
CA GLU A 22 18.61 22.98 11.17
C GLU A 22 18.80 23.57 9.77
N HIS A 23 19.95 23.29 9.12
CA HIS A 23 20.29 23.74 7.77
C HIS A 23 19.86 22.78 6.65
N TRP A 24 19.26 21.65 7.00
CA TRP A 24 18.95 20.61 6.02
C TRP A 24 17.52 20.69 5.51
N TYR A 25 17.37 20.50 4.20
CA TYR A 25 16.09 20.17 3.60
C TYR A 25 15.68 18.78 4.06
N THR A 26 14.42 18.60 4.42
CA THR A 26 13.91 17.31 4.92
C THR A 26 12.79 16.82 4.03
N VAL A 27 12.92 15.60 3.52
CA VAL A 27 11.83 14.89 2.83
C VAL A 27 11.20 13.92 3.80
N ILE A 28 9.93 14.15 4.15
CA ILE A 28 9.18 13.30 5.06
C ILE A 28 8.36 12.32 4.24
N LEU A 29 8.73 11.04 4.34
CA LEU A 29 8.01 9.95 3.71
C LEU A 29 6.95 9.40 4.68
N GLY A 30 5.89 8.83 4.12
CA GLY A 30 4.79 8.30 4.92
C GLY A 30 5.05 6.92 5.54
N ASN A 31 6.23 6.34 5.29
CA ASN A 31 6.72 5.09 5.88
C ASN A 31 7.67 5.32 7.07
N HIS A 32 7.53 6.46 7.75
CA HIS A 32 8.35 6.84 8.91
C HIS A 32 9.82 7.21 8.60
N HIS A 33 10.21 7.31 7.33
CA HIS A 33 11.54 7.79 6.95
C HIS A 33 11.57 9.30 6.74
N HIS A 34 12.49 9.96 7.43
CA HIS A 34 12.85 11.35 7.22
C HIS A 34 14.24 11.39 6.58
N VAL A 35 14.32 11.90 5.36
CA VAL A 35 15.55 11.93 4.57
C VAL A 35 16.04 13.38 4.46
N HIS A 36 17.27 13.62 4.90
CA HIS A 36 17.84 14.96 4.99
C HIS A 36 18.85 15.22 3.87
N PHE A 37 18.79 16.42 3.28
CA PHE A 37 19.62 16.85 2.16
C PHE A 37 20.22 18.24 2.41
N ARG A 38 21.44 18.48 1.92
CA ARG A 38 22.08 19.81 1.92
C ARG A 38 21.60 20.73 0.80
N SER A 39 20.96 20.18 -0.22
CA SER A 39 20.55 20.93 -1.42
C SER A 39 19.07 20.71 -1.67
N GLU A 40 18.34 21.81 -1.91
CA GLU A 40 16.95 21.79 -2.35
C GLU A 40 16.75 20.92 -3.58
N ARG A 41 17.66 21.05 -4.56
CA ARG A 41 17.60 20.29 -5.82
C ARG A 41 17.61 18.78 -5.57
N HIS A 42 18.44 18.31 -4.64
CA HIS A 42 18.49 16.87 -4.31
C HIS A 42 17.23 16.43 -3.54
N ALA A 43 16.72 17.26 -2.63
CA ALA A 43 15.49 16.97 -1.91
C ALA A 43 14.28 16.88 -2.84
N LEU A 44 14.13 17.83 -3.77
CA LEU A 44 13.06 17.82 -4.78
C LEU A 44 13.16 16.63 -5.73
N ALA A 45 14.37 16.32 -6.21
CA ALA A 45 14.59 15.15 -7.07
C ALA A 45 14.22 13.83 -6.36
N PHE A 46 14.60 13.70 -5.09
CA PHE A 46 14.25 12.53 -4.29
C PHE A 46 12.74 12.46 -3.99
N ALA A 47 12.09 13.59 -3.70
CA ALA A 47 10.65 13.63 -3.48
C ALA A 47 9.87 13.24 -4.74
N ALA A 48 10.30 13.70 -5.93
CA ALA A 48 9.70 13.31 -7.21
C ALA A 48 9.87 11.81 -7.49
N GLU A 49 11.02 11.23 -7.14
CA GLU A 49 11.25 9.79 -7.26
C GLU A 49 10.37 9.00 -6.27
N ALA A 50 10.26 9.45 -5.02
CA ALA A 50 9.36 8.83 -4.04
C ALA A 50 7.89 8.90 -4.50
N GLU A 51 7.48 10.01 -5.11
CA GLU A 51 6.16 10.19 -5.72
C GLU A 51 5.93 9.21 -6.88
N ARG A 52 6.94 9.05 -7.75
CA ARG A 52 6.88 8.06 -8.83
C ARG A 52 6.70 6.65 -8.28
N VAL A 53 7.49 6.27 -7.28
CA VAL A 53 7.43 4.94 -6.65
C VAL A 53 6.05 4.68 -6.05
N ILE A 54 5.47 5.60 -5.27
CA ILE A 54 4.15 5.37 -4.68
C ILE A 54 3.04 5.28 -5.73
N ASN A 55 3.11 6.07 -6.81
CA ASN A 55 2.15 5.98 -7.90
C ASN A 55 2.28 4.67 -8.68
N ASP A 56 3.51 4.17 -8.90
CA ASP A 56 3.75 2.86 -9.51
C ASP A 56 3.16 1.74 -8.62
N GLN A 57 3.35 1.83 -7.30
CA GLN A 57 2.75 0.88 -6.35
C GLN A 57 1.22 0.97 -6.31
N LEU A 58 0.63 2.16 -6.38
CA LEU A 58 -0.82 2.33 -6.49
C LEU A 58 -1.36 1.66 -7.75
N PHE A 59 -0.68 1.79 -8.88
CA PHE A 59 -1.06 1.12 -10.12
C PHE A 59 -0.98 -0.40 -10.00
N ILE A 60 0.09 -0.92 -9.38
CA ILE A 60 0.23 -2.35 -9.08
C ILE A 60 -0.91 -2.82 -8.17
N CYS A 61 -1.25 -2.09 -7.10
CA CYS A 61 -2.40 -2.41 -6.24
C CYS A 61 -3.71 -2.51 -7.03
N ASN A 62 -3.97 -1.59 -7.96
CA ASN A 62 -5.16 -1.64 -8.81
C ASN A 62 -5.20 -2.89 -9.71
N LEU A 63 -4.05 -3.28 -10.29
CA LEU A 63 -3.93 -4.52 -11.04
C LEU A 63 -4.19 -5.75 -10.15
N LEU A 64 -3.52 -5.83 -9.00
CA LEU A 64 -3.67 -6.96 -8.08
C LEU A 64 -5.10 -7.07 -7.54
N LEU A 65 -5.77 -5.95 -7.25
CA LEU A 65 -7.17 -5.95 -6.83
C LEU A 65 -8.08 -6.46 -7.95
N SER A 66 -7.81 -6.11 -9.22
CA SER A 66 -8.57 -6.60 -10.36
C SER A 66 -8.42 -8.13 -10.51
N GLU A 67 -7.19 -8.66 -10.37
CA GLU A 67 -6.92 -10.10 -10.36
C GLU A 67 -7.62 -10.80 -9.18
N ALA A 68 -7.51 -10.23 -7.97
CA ALA A 68 -8.13 -10.77 -6.76
C ALA A 68 -9.66 -10.78 -6.86
N PHE A 69 -10.25 -9.72 -7.40
CA PHE A 69 -11.68 -9.61 -7.61
C PHE A 69 -12.17 -10.65 -8.62
N ALA A 70 -11.47 -10.84 -9.74
CA ALA A 70 -11.80 -11.90 -10.69
C ALA A 70 -11.75 -13.28 -10.02
N ALA A 71 -10.71 -13.57 -9.23
CA ALA A 71 -10.58 -14.82 -8.49
C ALA A 71 -11.71 -15.02 -7.47
N TYR A 72 -12.09 -13.98 -6.73
CA TYR A 72 -13.24 -13.98 -5.84
C TYR A 72 -14.54 -14.29 -6.62
N ARG A 73 -14.72 -13.67 -7.79
CA ARG A 73 -15.92 -13.91 -8.61
C ARG A 73 -15.99 -15.35 -9.14
N MET A 74 -14.85 -15.95 -9.50
CA MET A 74 -14.76 -17.36 -9.87
C MET A 74 -15.03 -18.30 -8.69
N ALA A 75 -14.64 -17.90 -7.48
CA ALA A 75 -14.95 -18.63 -6.25
C ALA A 75 -16.41 -18.49 -5.81
N TRP A 76 -17.21 -17.58 -6.39
CA TRP A 76 -18.59 -17.34 -5.96
C TRP A 76 -19.46 -18.61 -5.84
N PRO A 77 -19.44 -19.52 -6.84
CA PRO A 77 -20.20 -20.77 -6.75
C PRO A 77 -19.77 -21.69 -5.59
N LEU A 78 -18.57 -21.49 -5.02
CA LEU A 78 -18.09 -22.24 -3.86
C LEU A 78 -18.68 -21.70 -2.54
N TYR A 79 -19.06 -20.41 -2.52
CA TYR A 79 -19.81 -19.81 -1.42
C TYR A 79 -21.32 -20.09 -1.54
N ALA A 80 -21.83 -20.15 -2.77
CA ALA A 80 -23.24 -20.39 -3.08
C ALA A 80 -23.60 -21.89 -3.01
N HIS A 81 -24.81 -22.20 -2.54
CA HIS A 81 -25.25 -23.58 -2.30
C HIS A 81 -26.06 -24.12 -3.46
N ASN A 82 -25.50 -25.09 -4.18
CA ASN A 82 -26.24 -25.99 -5.05
C ASN A 82 -26.91 -27.15 -4.28
N LYS A 83 -27.25 -26.99 -2.99
CA LYS A 83 -27.91 -28.03 -2.19
C LYS A 83 -29.14 -27.53 -1.43
N PRO A 84 -30.23 -28.31 -1.35
CA PRO A 84 -31.37 -28.02 -0.49
C PRO A 84 -30.90 -28.11 0.96
N GLY A 85 -30.97 -26.98 1.68
CA GLY A 85 -30.39 -26.81 3.03
C GLY A 85 -29.77 -25.45 3.26
N GLY A 86 -29.47 -24.70 2.19
CA GLY A 86 -28.96 -23.33 2.26
C GLY A 86 -27.52 -23.24 2.76
N ALA A 87 -26.97 -22.02 2.72
CA ALA A 87 -25.58 -21.82 3.10
C ALA A 87 -25.34 -21.94 4.60
N SER A 88 -24.38 -22.79 4.98
CA SER A 88 -23.84 -22.79 6.35
C SER A 88 -23.44 -21.36 6.70
N ASN A 89 -23.79 -20.89 7.90
CA ASN A 89 -23.48 -19.54 8.37
C ASN A 89 -22.01 -19.15 8.15
N ASP A 90 -21.08 -20.09 8.23
CA ASP A 90 -19.65 -19.86 8.04
C ASP A 90 -19.28 -19.46 6.60
N LEU A 91 -19.92 -20.05 5.59
CA LEU A 91 -19.70 -19.69 4.18
C LEU A 91 -20.27 -18.31 3.85
N ARG A 92 -21.40 -17.94 4.46
CA ARG A 92 -21.95 -16.57 4.35
C ARG A 92 -21.04 -15.53 4.98
N LYS A 93 -20.44 -15.85 6.13
CA LYS A 93 -19.43 -15.00 6.78
C LYS A 93 -18.17 -14.87 5.91
N ALA A 94 -17.72 -15.97 5.30
CA ALA A 94 -16.57 -15.95 4.40
C ALA A 94 -16.81 -15.10 3.14
N ASP A 95 -18.00 -15.19 2.54
CA ASP A 95 -18.40 -14.35 1.41
C ASP A 95 -18.46 -12.87 1.79
N ALA A 96 -19.11 -12.54 2.91
CA ALA A 96 -19.19 -11.18 3.43
C ALA A 96 -17.79 -10.60 3.74
N LYS A 97 -16.90 -11.41 4.31
CA LYS A 97 -15.51 -11.05 4.60
C LYS A 97 -14.72 -10.78 3.32
N ALA A 98 -14.81 -11.67 2.32
CA ALA A 98 -14.16 -11.49 1.03
C ALA A 98 -14.63 -10.22 0.32
N LYS A 99 -15.95 -9.95 0.35
CA LYS A 99 -16.52 -8.70 -0.17
C LYS A 99 -16.00 -7.47 0.58
N ALA A 100 -15.87 -7.54 1.90
CA ALA A 100 -15.34 -6.44 2.71
C ALA A 100 -13.89 -6.12 2.32
N HIS A 101 -13.04 -7.13 2.13
CA HIS A 101 -11.65 -6.93 1.66
C HIS A 101 -11.60 -6.19 0.31
N VAL A 102 -12.44 -6.57 -0.65
CA VAL A 102 -12.53 -5.88 -1.96
C VAL A 102 -12.90 -4.40 -1.78
N MET A 103 -13.93 -4.13 -0.98
CA MET A 103 -14.42 -2.76 -0.75
C MET A 103 -13.37 -1.90 -0.03
N LEU A 104 -12.75 -2.42 1.03
CA LEU A 104 -11.72 -1.72 1.78
C LEU A 104 -10.48 -1.43 0.93
N ALA A 105 -10.05 -2.39 0.10
CA ALA A 105 -8.94 -2.18 -0.84
C ALA A 105 -9.24 -1.06 -1.84
N TRP A 106 -10.45 -1.05 -2.40
CA TRP A 106 -10.90 -0.02 -3.34
C TRP A 106 -11.00 1.36 -2.69
N GLU A 107 -11.66 1.46 -1.54
CA GLU A 107 -11.79 2.70 -0.78
C GLU A 107 -10.42 3.24 -0.34
N SER A 108 -9.48 2.37 0.00
CA SER A 108 -8.13 2.78 0.38
C SER A 108 -7.40 3.41 -0.81
N MET A 109 -7.51 2.86 -2.02
CA MET A 109 -6.92 3.51 -3.20
C MET A 109 -7.53 4.89 -3.46
N ASP A 110 -8.85 5.05 -3.33
CA ASP A 110 -9.50 6.34 -3.52
C ASP A 110 -9.08 7.36 -2.43
N LYS A 111 -8.98 6.91 -1.18
CA LYS A 111 -8.47 7.71 -0.07
C LYS A 111 -7.01 8.11 -0.27
N ALA A 112 -6.16 7.22 -0.79
CA ALA A 112 -4.76 7.52 -1.09
C ALA A 112 -4.61 8.69 -2.07
N ILE A 113 -5.52 8.80 -3.04
CA ILE A 113 -5.53 9.87 -4.05
C ILE A 113 -6.14 11.16 -3.48
N THR A 114 -7.20 11.05 -2.69
CA THR A 114 -7.98 12.22 -2.23
C THR A 114 -7.44 12.87 -0.97
N HIS A 115 -6.74 12.13 -0.10
CA HIS A 115 -6.21 12.60 1.18
C HIS A 115 -4.71 12.97 1.12
N THR A 116 -4.26 13.50 -0.02
CA THR A 116 -2.88 14.00 -0.20
C THR A 116 -2.67 15.42 0.33
N GLY A 117 -3.75 16.14 0.63
CA GLY A 117 -3.71 17.50 1.18
C GLY A 117 -3.50 17.55 2.70
N GLY A 118 -2.97 18.67 3.19
CA GLY A 118 -2.80 18.95 4.62
C GLY A 118 -1.47 18.48 5.22
N PRO A 119 -1.25 18.72 6.53
CA PRO A 119 0.06 18.55 7.17
C PRO A 119 0.56 17.09 7.20
N ASN A 120 -0.35 16.13 7.10
CA ASN A 120 -0.08 14.69 7.15
C ASN A 120 -0.46 13.95 5.85
N GLY A 121 -0.70 14.66 4.75
CA GLY A 121 -1.18 14.06 3.50
C GLY A 121 -0.28 12.95 2.97
N THR A 122 1.05 13.14 3.02
CA THR A 122 2.04 12.12 2.62
C THR A 122 1.93 10.84 3.45
N PHE A 123 1.73 10.96 4.76
CA PHE A 123 1.54 9.80 5.65
C PHE A 123 0.27 9.02 5.28
N PHE A 124 -0.85 9.71 5.12
CA PHE A 124 -2.11 9.07 4.76
C PHE A 124 -2.04 8.40 3.39
N ALA A 125 -1.43 9.04 2.39
CA ALA A 125 -1.24 8.44 1.07
C ALA A 125 -0.51 7.10 1.16
N TRP A 126 0.65 7.05 1.83
CA TRP A 126 1.40 5.80 2.05
C TRP A 126 0.58 4.74 2.78
N ARG A 127 -0.04 5.15 3.91
CA ARG A 127 -0.83 4.26 4.75
C ARG A 127 -1.95 3.62 3.94
N PHE A 128 -2.66 4.39 3.11
CA PHE A 128 -3.77 3.85 2.34
C PHE A 128 -3.32 2.94 1.19
N VAL A 129 -2.19 3.21 0.53
CA VAL A 129 -1.63 2.26 -0.44
C VAL A 129 -1.20 0.96 0.25
N LEU A 130 -0.59 1.04 1.43
CA LEU A 130 -0.23 -0.13 2.25
C LEU A 130 -1.48 -0.93 2.66
N THR A 131 -2.52 -0.26 3.17
CA THR A 131 -3.79 -0.91 3.51
C THR A 131 -4.41 -1.60 2.31
N CYS A 132 -4.36 -0.99 1.12
CA CYS A 132 -4.83 -1.66 -0.11
C CYS A 132 -4.09 -2.99 -0.36
N ALA A 133 -2.75 -2.98 -0.28
CA ALA A 133 -1.96 -4.19 -0.47
C ALA A 133 -2.25 -5.27 0.60
N GLU A 134 -2.46 -4.85 1.86
CA GLU A 134 -2.82 -5.74 2.97
C GLU A 134 -4.19 -6.39 2.78
N GLU A 135 -5.19 -5.62 2.33
CA GLU A 135 -6.54 -6.13 2.05
C GLU A 135 -6.54 -7.10 0.85
N VAL A 136 -5.79 -6.80 -0.21
CA VAL A 136 -5.61 -7.73 -1.34
C VAL A 136 -4.93 -9.02 -0.89
N ARG A 137 -3.89 -8.93 -0.07
CA ARG A 137 -3.22 -10.09 0.53
C ARG A 137 -4.18 -10.91 1.39
N ALA A 138 -4.98 -10.27 2.24
CA ALA A 138 -5.94 -10.93 3.11
C ALA A 138 -7.01 -11.70 2.29
N LEU A 139 -7.55 -11.06 1.24
CA LEU A 139 -8.45 -11.71 0.30
C LEU A 139 -7.82 -12.93 -0.37
N ALA A 140 -6.58 -12.80 -0.85
CA ALA A 140 -5.87 -13.90 -1.50
C ALA A 140 -5.66 -15.09 -0.54
N LEU A 141 -5.31 -14.83 0.72
CA LEU A 141 -5.18 -15.88 1.75
C LEU A 141 -6.51 -16.59 2.03
N ASP A 142 -7.60 -15.83 2.16
CA ASP A 142 -8.93 -16.39 2.37
C ASP A 142 -9.38 -17.26 1.18
N LEU A 143 -9.13 -16.80 -0.06
CA LEU A 143 -9.40 -17.57 -1.28
C LEU A 143 -8.52 -18.82 -1.39
N ALA A 144 -7.23 -18.72 -1.06
CA ALA A 144 -6.32 -19.88 -1.04
C ALA A 144 -6.82 -20.96 -0.07
N GLN A 145 -7.29 -20.56 1.11
CA GLN A 145 -7.86 -21.48 2.09
C GLN A 145 -9.17 -22.10 1.60
N LEU A 146 -10.02 -21.34 0.91
CA LEU A 146 -11.24 -21.86 0.28
C LEU A 146 -10.90 -22.92 -0.78
N TYR A 147 -9.95 -22.64 -1.67
CA TYR A 147 -9.52 -23.57 -2.73
C TYR A 147 -8.83 -24.82 -2.17
N ARG A 148 -8.10 -24.70 -1.06
CA ARG A 148 -7.52 -25.85 -0.35
C ARG A 148 -8.60 -26.84 0.08
N ASN A 149 -9.68 -26.35 0.69
CA ASN A 149 -10.78 -27.19 1.17
C ASN A 149 -11.53 -27.91 0.03
N LYS A 150 -11.39 -27.44 -1.21
CA LYS A 150 -12.05 -27.97 -2.40
C LYS A 150 -11.11 -28.69 -3.37
N THR A 151 -9.85 -28.89 -2.98
CA THR A 151 -8.77 -29.55 -3.76
C THR A 151 -8.41 -28.89 -5.10
N TRP A 152 -8.63 -27.57 -5.22
CA TRP A 152 -8.30 -26.82 -6.44
C TRP A 152 -6.86 -26.28 -6.40
N GLY A 153 -5.90 -27.17 -6.70
CA GLY A 153 -4.47 -26.88 -6.56
C GLY A 153 -3.95 -25.71 -7.40
N ILE A 154 -4.44 -25.57 -8.64
CA ILE A 154 -4.00 -24.50 -9.56
C ILE A 154 -4.44 -23.13 -9.06
N GLU A 155 -5.71 -22.96 -8.71
CA GLU A 155 -6.22 -21.67 -8.22
C GLU A 155 -5.60 -21.30 -6.87
N ARG A 156 -5.35 -22.28 -6.01
CA ARG A 156 -4.58 -22.05 -4.78
C ARG A 156 -3.18 -21.50 -5.08
N ALA A 157 -2.43 -22.12 -6.00
CA ALA A 157 -1.09 -21.66 -6.36
C ALA A 157 -1.11 -20.23 -6.93
N ARG A 158 -2.14 -19.87 -7.72
CA ARG A 158 -2.33 -18.50 -8.18
C ARG A 158 -2.55 -17.52 -7.03
N MET A 159 -3.32 -17.90 -6.01
CA MET A 159 -3.50 -17.06 -4.82
C MET A 159 -2.21 -16.90 -4.02
N ASP A 160 -1.39 -17.96 -3.92
CA ASP A 160 -0.07 -17.88 -3.27
C ASP A 160 0.85 -16.89 -4.01
N VAL A 161 0.83 -16.86 -5.35
CA VAL A 161 1.55 -15.85 -6.15
C VAL A 161 1.01 -14.44 -5.89
N LEU A 162 -0.32 -14.28 -5.79
CA LEU A 162 -0.94 -13.00 -5.51
C LEU A 162 -0.52 -12.45 -4.12
N VAL A 163 -0.43 -13.33 -3.11
CA VAL A 163 0.10 -13.00 -1.78
C VAL A 163 1.55 -12.52 -1.87
N GLN A 164 2.41 -13.20 -2.63
CA GLN A 164 3.81 -12.79 -2.81
C GLN A 164 3.91 -11.41 -3.47
N ARG A 165 3.12 -11.15 -4.50
CA ARG A 165 3.08 -9.84 -5.18
C ARG A 165 2.60 -8.72 -4.24
N ALA A 166 1.56 -8.97 -3.45
CA ALA A 166 1.07 -8.01 -2.46
C ALA A 166 2.11 -7.72 -1.36
N ASN A 167 2.84 -8.74 -0.89
CA ASN A 167 3.98 -8.53 0.01
C ASN A 167 5.07 -7.68 -0.65
N GLY A 168 5.38 -7.93 -1.93
CA GLY A 168 6.36 -7.13 -2.68
C GLY A 168 6.02 -5.64 -2.73
N VAL A 169 4.74 -5.29 -2.89
CA VAL A 169 4.28 -3.89 -2.80
C VAL A 169 4.55 -3.31 -1.41
N ARG A 170 4.12 -4.04 -0.36
CA ARG A 170 4.31 -3.61 1.03
C ARG A 170 5.77 -3.41 1.36
N ASP A 171 6.61 -4.38 1.03
CA ASP A 171 8.03 -4.36 1.33
C ASP A 171 8.71 -3.21 0.56
N THR A 172 8.35 -2.99 -0.71
CA THR A 172 8.84 -1.83 -1.48
C THR A 172 8.51 -0.52 -0.77
N LEU A 173 7.25 -0.32 -0.38
CA LEU A 173 6.80 0.92 0.28
C LEU A 173 7.45 1.14 1.66
N GLN A 174 7.71 0.07 2.42
CA GLN A 174 8.38 0.15 3.71
C GLN A 174 9.85 0.56 3.58
N HIS A 175 10.54 0.14 2.53
CA HIS A 175 11.98 0.39 2.37
C HIS A 175 12.31 1.67 1.58
N VAL A 176 11.33 2.38 1.01
CA VAL A 176 11.59 3.65 0.31
C VAL A 176 12.34 4.61 1.23
N GLY A 177 13.47 5.14 0.74
CA GLY A 177 14.28 6.12 1.47
C GLY A 177 15.26 5.56 2.48
N ALA A 178 15.35 4.24 2.67
CA ALA A 178 16.39 3.62 3.49
C ALA A 178 17.80 3.94 2.95
N ASP A 179 17.98 3.85 1.64
CA ASP A 179 19.25 4.08 0.94
C ASP A 179 19.16 5.26 -0.04
N ALA A 180 18.69 6.41 0.43
CA ALA A 180 18.48 7.57 -0.42
C ALA A 180 19.81 8.16 -0.94
N PRO A 181 20.02 8.26 -2.27
CA PRO A 181 21.26 8.78 -2.84
C PRO A 181 21.40 10.27 -2.51
N ASN A 182 22.63 10.70 -2.22
CA ASN A 182 22.96 12.09 -1.82
C ASN A 182 22.30 12.57 -0.52
N ALA A 183 21.66 11.67 0.23
CA ALA A 183 21.18 11.98 1.57
C ALA A 183 22.37 12.17 2.51
N VAL A 184 22.25 13.20 3.35
CA VAL A 184 23.21 13.49 4.42
C VAL A 184 22.93 12.60 5.62
N LYS A 185 21.65 12.33 5.87
CA LYS A 185 21.17 11.53 6.98
C LYS A 185 19.80 10.96 6.64
N VAL A 186 19.56 9.71 7.03
CA VAL A 186 18.23 9.10 7.05
C VAL A 186 17.88 8.84 8.51
N VAL A 187 16.68 9.25 8.92
CA VAL A 187 16.16 9.03 10.27
C VAL A 187 14.86 8.25 10.15
N HIS A 188 14.77 7.13 10.86
CA HIS A 188 13.51 6.42 11.04
C HIS A 188 12.82 6.99 12.29
N SER A 189 11.67 7.64 12.12
CA SER A 189 10.90 8.21 13.23
C SER A 189 9.91 7.17 13.78
N PRO A 190 10.09 6.64 15.00
CA PRO A 190 9.11 5.72 15.58
C PRO A 190 7.76 6.39 15.91
N TYR A 191 7.69 7.72 15.80
CA TYR A 191 6.50 8.51 16.04
C TYR A 191 6.23 9.43 14.83
N ALA A 192 5.16 9.14 14.09
CA ALA A 192 4.57 10.04 13.10
C ALA A 192 3.05 9.94 13.20
#